data_AF-A0A9X1WR16-F1
#
_entry.id   AF-A0A9X1WR16-F1
#
_cell.length_a   1.000
_cell.length_b   1.000
_cell.length_c   1.000
_cell.angle_alpha   90.00
_cell.angle_beta   90.00
_cell.angle_gamma   90.00
#
_symmetry.space_group_name_H-M   'P 1'
#
loop_
_entity.id
_entity.type
_entity.pdbx_description
1 polymer ?
#
loop_
_entity_poly.entity_id
_entity_poly.type
_entity_poly.pdbx_seq_one_letter_code
_entity_poly.pdbx_strand_id
1 'polypeptide(L)'
;MLGILTFIFIIQIVYVSFFTLRMILTLKGQKYLAALLSMFEITIYVLGLSIVLKYVNQPISLIVYAVGYGLGVLVGSWIEGRIALGYITMKVILNDPQSDMANKLRDNGYGVTSWIGSGRDGHRLVFEVLAKRKNQKKLYDMIIELDPKAFVVVTEPILLHGGFWTRRTKK
;
A
#
# COMPACT_ATOMS: atom_id res chain seq x y z
N MET A 1 25.35 13.85 -26.11
CA MET A 1 25.55 13.75 -24.65
C MET A 1 24.22 13.86 -23.89
N LEU A 2 23.41 14.90 -24.12
CA LEU A 2 22.13 15.09 -23.42
C LEU A 2 21.16 13.90 -23.57
N GLY A 3 20.95 13.39 -24.80
CA GLY A 3 20.03 12.25 -25.01
C GLY A 3 20.44 10.97 -24.27
N ILE A 4 21.74 10.74 -24.08
CA ILE A 4 22.25 9.60 -23.32
C ILE A 4 21.99 9.79 -21.82
N LEU A 5 22.21 11.00 -21.30
CA LEU A 5 21.91 11.34 -19.90
C LEU A 5 20.41 11.19 -19.60
N THR A 6 19.53 11.65 -20.50
CA THR A 6 18.08 11.45 -20.37
C THR A 6 17.70 9.97 -20.42
N PHE A 7 18.35 9.18 -21.28
CA PHE A 7 18.12 7.73 -21.33
C PHE A 7 18.55 7.03 -20.04
N ILE A 8 19.74 7.34 -19.52
CA ILE A 8 20.23 6.85 -18.21
C ILE A 8 19.24 7.21 -17.10
N PHE A 9 18.71 8.43 -17.11
CA PHE A 9 17.75 8.88 -16.13
C PHE A 9 16.44 8.07 -16.17
N ILE A 10 15.86 7.89 -17.37
CA ILE A 10 14.59 7.16 -17.54
C ILE A 10 14.76 5.68 -17.18
N ILE A 11 15.79 5.02 -17.71
CA ILE A 11 16.03 3.60 -17.45
C ILE A 11 16.25 3.37 -15.95
N GLN A 12 16.89 4.31 -15.26
CA GLN A 12 17.10 4.23 -13.82
C GLN A 12 15.80 4.39 -13.03
N ILE A 13 14.93 5.34 -13.40
CA ILE A 13 13.62 5.48 -12.77
C ILE A 13 12.81 4.19 -12.94
N VAL A 14 12.82 3.59 -14.14
CA VAL A 14 12.12 2.33 -14.40
C VAL A 14 12.71 1.21 -13.56
N TYR A 15 14.03 1.01 -13.58
CA TYR A 15 14.71 -0.02 -12.78
C TYR A 15 14.34 0.09 -11.30
N VAL A 16 14.49 1.28 -10.71
CA VAL A 16 14.25 1.47 -9.28
C VAL A 16 12.76 1.34 -8.93
N SER A 17 11.86 1.77 -9.82
CA SER A 17 10.42 1.53 -9.64
C SER A 17 10.10 0.04 -9.56
N PHE A 18 10.68 -0.77 -10.46
CA PHE A 18 10.53 -2.23 -10.44
C PHE A 18 11.17 -2.85 -9.18
N PHE A 19 12.36 -2.40 -8.79
CA PHE A 19 13.03 -2.82 -7.56
C PHE A 19 12.15 -2.60 -6.32
N THR A 20 11.56 -1.40 -6.19
CA THR A 20 10.65 -1.05 -5.09
C THR A 20 9.39 -1.93 -5.12
N LEU A 21 8.77 -2.13 -6.29
CA LEU A 21 7.59 -2.99 -6.42
C LEU A 21 7.89 -4.44 -6.04
N ARG A 22 9.01 -5.00 -6.51
CA ARG A 22 9.47 -6.33 -6.14
C ARG A 22 9.65 -6.44 -4.63
N MET A 23 10.35 -5.47 -4.00
CA MET A 23 10.58 -5.47 -2.55
C MET A 23 9.26 -5.55 -1.78
N ILE A 24 8.26 -4.76 -2.18
CA ILE A 24 6.96 -4.75 -1.52
C ILE A 24 6.20 -6.06 -1.76
N LEU A 25 6.22 -6.61 -2.98
CA LEU A 25 5.62 -7.91 -3.28
C LEU A 25 6.21 -9.03 -2.42
N THR A 26 7.53 -9.03 -2.19
CA THR A 26 8.21 -9.98 -1.30
C THR A 26 7.74 -9.82 0.14
N LEU A 27 7.68 -8.58 0.66
CA LEU A 27 7.18 -8.30 2.00
C LEU A 27 5.71 -8.70 2.18
N LYS A 28 4.91 -8.64 1.11
CA LYS A 28 3.50 -9.06 1.09
C LYS A 28 3.31 -10.57 0.79
N GLY A 29 4.39 -11.35 0.75
CA GLY A 29 4.34 -12.81 0.56
C GLY A 29 4.02 -13.27 -0.88
N GLN A 30 3.98 -12.36 -1.85
CA GLN A 30 3.68 -12.65 -3.26
C GLN A 30 4.93 -13.17 -4.01
N LYS A 31 5.51 -14.27 -3.51
CA LYS A 31 6.82 -14.80 -3.93
C LYS A 31 6.97 -15.06 -5.43
N TYR A 32 5.95 -15.61 -6.09
CA TYR A 32 6.03 -15.93 -7.53
C TYR A 32 5.98 -14.68 -8.41
N LEU A 33 5.14 -13.70 -8.07
CA LEU A 33 5.09 -12.42 -8.77
C LEU A 33 6.38 -11.63 -8.56
N ALA A 34 6.91 -11.64 -7.33
CA ALA A 34 8.19 -11.00 -7.03
C ALA A 34 9.35 -11.63 -7.83
N ALA A 35 9.40 -12.96 -7.95
CA ALA A 35 10.43 -13.65 -8.74
C ALA A 35 10.35 -13.30 -10.23
N LEU A 36 9.14 -13.32 -10.82
CA LEU A 36 8.93 -12.95 -12.21
C LEU A 36 9.32 -11.49 -12.47
N LEU A 37 8.91 -10.57 -11.59
CA LEU A 37 9.25 -9.15 -11.71
C LEU A 37 10.77 -8.93 -11.58
N SER A 38 11.43 -9.67 -10.68
CA SER A 38 12.90 -9.63 -10.50
C SER A 38 13.66 -10.12 -11.73
N MET A 39 13.09 -11.05 -12.52
CA MET A 39 13.71 -11.54 -13.75
C MET A 39 13.79 -10.43 -14.82
N PHE A 40 12.73 -9.62 -14.96
CA PHE A 40 12.77 -8.47 -15.87
C PHE A 40 13.60 -7.32 -15.31
N GLU A 41 13.51 -7.08 -13.99
CA GLU A 41 14.27 -6.04 -13.29
C GLU A 41 15.78 -6.20 -13.51
N ILE A 42 16.32 -7.41 -13.37
CA ILE A 42 17.76 -7.63 -13.53
C ILE A 42 18.24 -7.36 -14.96
N THR A 43 17.41 -7.63 -15.98
CA THR A 43 17.73 -7.28 -17.37
C THR A 43 17.84 -5.77 -17.55
N ILE A 44 16.90 -5.01 -17.00
CA ILE A 44 16.92 -3.53 -17.05
C ILE A 44 18.15 -2.99 -16.29
N TYR A 45 18.46 -3.58 -15.13
CA TYR A 45 19.62 -3.20 -14.34
C TYR A 45 20.92 -3.37 -15.11
N VAL A 46 21.16 -4.55 -15.71
CA VAL A 46 22.39 -4.82 -16.47
C VAL A 46 22.54 -3.87 -17.66
N LEU A 47 21.44 -3.61 -18.38
CA LEU A 47 21.43 -2.65 -19.48
C LEU A 47 21.76 -1.22 -19.00
N GLY A 48 21.09 -0.73 -17.94
CA GLY A 48 21.34 0.59 -17.38
C GLY A 48 22.77 0.75 -16.85
N LEU A 49 23.26 -0.23 -16.09
CA LEU A 49 24.61 -0.25 -15.55
C LEU A 49 25.67 -0.20 -16.65
N SER A 50 25.49 -0.99 -17.72
CA SER A 50 26.44 -1.00 -18.84
C SER A 50 26.61 0.36 -19.51
N ILE A 51 25.56 1.19 -19.51
CA ILE A 51 25.58 2.53 -20.07
C ILE A 51 26.29 3.48 -19.12
N VAL A 52 25.95 3.44 -17.83
CA VAL A 52 26.56 4.33 -16.83
C VAL A 52 28.06 4.10 -16.73
N LEU A 53 28.51 2.85 -16.74
CA LEU A 53 29.92 2.51 -16.69
C LEU A 53 30.72 3.08 -17.88
N LYS A 54 30.11 3.19 -19.07
CA LYS A 54 30.75 3.83 -20.23
C LYS A 54 30.98 5.34 -20.04
N TYR A 55 30.19 5.98 -19.18
CA TYR A 55 30.26 7.43 -18.91
C TYR A 55 30.68 7.75 -17.47
N VAL A 56 31.28 6.79 -16.76
CA VAL A 56 31.65 6.93 -15.32
C VAL A 56 32.66 8.05 -15.07
N ASN A 57 33.53 8.33 -16.04
CA ASN A 57 34.52 9.40 -15.95
C ASN A 57 33.89 10.81 -16.00
N GLN A 58 32.58 10.93 -16.25
CA GLN A 58 31.86 12.19 -16.23
C GLN A 58 31.04 12.31 -14.94
N PRO A 59 31.36 13.25 -14.02
CA PRO A 59 30.64 13.37 -12.74
C PRO A 59 29.14 13.68 -12.92
N ILE A 60 28.75 14.29 -14.04
CA ILE A 60 27.36 14.59 -14.39
C ILE A 60 26.54 13.30 -14.57
N SER A 61 27.11 12.24 -15.15
CA SER A 61 26.38 10.98 -15.37
C SER A 61 26.04 10.30 -14.05
N LEU A 62 26.95 10.35 -13.07
CA LEU A 62 26.76 9.87 -11.70
C LEU A 62 25.66 10.65 -10.97
N ILE A 63 25.64 11.98 -11.09
CA ILE A 63 24.58 12.81 -10.48
C ILE A 63 23.22 12.46 -11.08
N VAL A 64 23.11 12.38 -12.41
CA VAL A 64 21.87 12.01 -13.09
C VAL A 64 21.39 10.63 -12.67
N TYR A 65 22.30 9.67 -12.52
CA TYR A 65 21.99 8.33 -12.03
C TYR A 65 21.48 8.34 -10.58
N ALA A 66 22.11 9.11 -9.68
CA ALA A 66 21.69 9.24 -8.29
C ALA A 66 20.31 9.91 -8.15
N VAL A 67 20.06 10.98 -8.91
CA VAL A 67 18.75 11.67 -8.93
C VAL A 67 17.67 10.75 -9.52
N GLY A 68 17.99 10.05 -10.61
CA GLY A 68 17.09 9.06 -11.21
C GLY A 68 16.74 7.94 -10.23
N TYR A 69 17.68 7.50 -9.39
CA TYR A 69 17.41 6.53 -8.34
C TYR A 69 16.40 7.07 -7.31
N GLY A 70 16.65 8.26 -6.75
CA GLY A 70 15.75 8.86 -5.77
C GLY A 70 14.33 9.07 -6.30
N LEU A 71 14.20 9.57 -7.54
CA LEU A 71 12.90 9.72 -8.19
C LEU A 71 12.23 8.38 -8.49
N GLY A 72 13.01 7.37 -8.88
CA GLY A 72 12.52 6.01 -9.06
C GLY A 72 11.90 5.42 -7.79
N VAL A 73 12.45 5.69 -6.60
CA VAL A 73 11.86 5.27 -5.32
C VAL A 73 10.51 5.95 -5.09
N LEU A 74 10.40 7.25 -5.38
CA LEU A 74 9.14 8.00 -5.26
C LEU A 74 8.08 7.47 -6.22
N VAL A 75 8.45 7.23 -7.48
CA VAL A 75 7.55 6.67 -8.50
C VAL A 75 7.13 5.25 -8.13
N GLY A 76 8.06 4.39 -7.72
CA GLY A 76 7.76 3.02 -7.26
C GLY A 76 6.81 3.00 -6.07
N SER A 77 7.04 3.88 -5.09
CA SER A 77 6.18 4.02 -3.90
C SER A 77 4.78 4.55 -4.28
N TRP A 78 4.70 5.48 -5.22
CA TRP A 78 3.43 6.00 -5.73
C TRP A 78 2.63 4.94 -6.51
N ILE A 79 3.31 4.14 -7.34
CA ILE A 79 2.67 3.01 -8.03
C ILE A 79 2.13 2.02 -7.00
N GLU A 80 2.92 1.66 -5.98
CA GLU A 80 2.46 0.75 -4.94
C GLU A 80 1.24 1.26 -4.19
N GLY A 81 1.23 2.54 -3.81
CA GLY A 81 0.09 3.18 -3.15
C GLY A 81 -1.19 3.10 -3.98
N ARG A 82 -1.06 3.04 -5.32
CA ARG A 82 -2.18 2.89 -6.25
C ARG A 82 -2.66 1.45 -6.39
N ILE A 83 -1.74 0.47 -6.35
CA ILE A 83 -2.10 -0.95 -6.38
C ILE A 83 -2.75 -1.35 -5.04
N ALA A 84 -2.30 -0.73 -3.93
CA ALA A 84 -2.83 -0.88 -2.58
C ALA A 84 -3.08 -2.36 -2.24
N LEU A 85 -2.04 -3.17 -2.39
CA LEU A 85 -2.09 -4.61 -2.20
C LEU A 85 -2.30 -4.99 -0.74
N GLY A 86 -3.07 -6.05 -0.55
CA GLY A 86 -3.33 -6.66 0.74
C GLY A 86 -4.63 -6.19 1.40
N TYR A 87 -4.69 -6.46 2.69
CA TYR A 87 -5.84 -6.20 3.55
C TYR A 87 -5.40 -5.36 4.74
N ILE A 88 -6.38 -4.68 5.33
CA ILE A 88 -6.24 -3.96 6.58
C ILE A 88 -7.36 -4.39 7.52
N THR A 89 -7.06 -4.38 8.82
CA THR A 89 -8.07 -4.43 9.87
C THR A 89 -8.19 -3.03 10.44
N MET A 90 -9.40 -2.48 10.40
CA MET A 90 -9.72 -1.19 10.98
C MET A 90 -10.49 -1.42 12.28
N LYS A 91 -9.89 -1.03 13.40
CA LYS A 91 -10.51 -1.02 14.71
C LYS A 91 -11.10 0.35 14.98
N VAL A 92 -12.36 0.40 15.33
CA VAL A 92 -13.10 1.63 15.59
C VAL A 92 -13.66 1.56 17.00
N ILE A 93 -13.52 2.66 17.73
CA ILE A 93 -14.06 2.82 19.08
C ILE A 93 -15.00 4.03 19.06
N LEU A 94 -16.27 3.79 19.38
CA LEU A 94 -17.29 4.82 19.48
C LEU A 94 -17.64 5.09 20.93
N ASN A 95 -18.05 6.34 21.18
CA ASN A 95 -18.49 6.77 22.51
C ASN A 95 -19.86 6.22 22.90
N ASP A 96 -20.72 5.96 21.91
CA ASP A 96 -22.06 5.42 22.08
C ASP A 96 -22.07 3.88 21.99
N PRO A 97 -22.32 3.16 23.10
CA PRO A 97 -22.38 1.70 23.11
C PRO A 97 -23.60 1.12 22.37
N GLN A 98 -24.64 1.92 22.09
CA GLN A 98 -25.86 1.49 21.41
C GLN A 98 -25.87 1.86 19.91
N SER A 99 -24.75 2.34 19.39
CA SER A 99 -24.65 2.75 17.99
C SER A 99 -24.90 1.59 17.03
N ASP A 100 -25.78 1.83 16.06
CA ASP A 100 -26.11 0.88 14.98
C ASP A 100 -25.06 0.85 13.85
N MET A 101 -23.93 1.55 14.01
CA MET A 101 -22.89 1.67 12.98
C MET A 101 -22.38 0.30 12.50
N ALA A 102 -22.26 -0.67 13.40
CA ALA A 102 -21.82 -2.02 13.05
C ALA A 102 -22.77 -2.70 12.05
N ASN A 103 -24.09 -2.50 12.19
CA ASN A 103 -25.08 -3.06 11.26
C ASN A 103 -25.09 -2.29 9.94
N LYS A 104 -25.03 -0.96 9.95
CA LYS A 104 -24.89 -0.15 8.74
C LYS A 104 -23.69 -0.56 7.89
N LEU A 105 -22.55 -0.86 8.53
CA LEU A 105 -21.36 -1.34 7.83
C LEU A 105 -21.57 -2.75 7.26
N ARG A 106 -22.28 -3.65 7.97
CA ARG A 106 -22.67 -4.98 7.45
C ARG A 106 -23.59 -4.87 6.23
N ASP A 107 -24.55 -3.93 6.25
CA ASP A 107 -25.46 -3.67 5.12
C ASP A 107 -24.74 -3.12 3.90
N ASN A 108 -23.67 -2.34 4.11
CA ASN A 108 -22.73 -1.94 3.06
C ASN A 108 -21.80 -3.07 2.60
N GLY A 109 -22.03 -4.28 3.11
CA GLY A 109 -21.32 -5.48 2.75
C GLY A 109 -19.98 -5.61 3.43
N TYR A 110 -19.68 -4.93 4.55
CA TYR A 110 -18.45 -5.12 5.32
C TYR A 110 -18.59 -6.27 6.35
N GLY A 111 -17.53 -7.06 6.53
CA GLY A 111 -17.45 -8.01 7.63
C GLY A 111 -17.08 -7.27 8.91
N VAL A 112 -17.99 -7.22 9.88
CA VAL A 112 -17.81 -6.46 11.13
C VAL A 112 -18.04 -7.35 12.34
N THR A 113 -17.03 -7.41 13.22
CA THR A 113 -17.14 -8.01 14.55
C THR A 113 -17.21 -6.88 15.57
N SER A 114 -18.21 -6.88 16.44
CA SER A 114 -18.46 -5.80 17.40
C SER A 114 -18.63 -6.34 18.82
N TRP A 115 -18.15 -5.60 19.81
CA TRP A 115 -18.30 -5.91 21.24
C TRP A 115 -18.30 -4.63 22.07
N ILE A 116 -18.75 -4.73 23.32
CA ILE A 116 -18.74 -3.63 24.27
C ILE A 116 -17.40 -3.63 25.01
N GLY A 117 -16.68 -2.51 24.97
CA GLY A 117 -15.49 -2.26 25.77
C GLY A 117 -15.78 -1.34 26.94
N SER A 118 -14.94 -1.37 27.98
CA SER A 118 -14.98 -0.41 29.08
C SER A 118 -13.85 0.60 28.94
N GLY A 119 -14.19 1.88 28.82
CA GLY A 119 -13.24 2.99 28.83
C GLY A 119 -13.30 3.77 30.14
N ARG A 120 -12.43 4.78 30.28
CA ARG A 120 -12.39 5.66 31.46
C ARG A 120 -13.74 6.33 31.73
N ASP A 121 -14.40 6.80 30.67
CA ASP A 121 -15.64 7.58 30.78
C ASP A 121 -16.91 6.71 30.58
N GLY A 122 -16.78 5.38 30.68
CA GLY A 122 -17.90 4.43 30.56
C GLY A 122 -17.76 3.42 29.42
N HIS A 123 -18.85 2.72 29.12
CA HIS A 123 -18.89 1.71 28.06
C HIS A 123 -18.76 2.34 26.67
N ARG A 124 -18.05 1.66 25.78
CA ARG A 124 -17.75 2.05 24.41
C ARG A 124 -18.14 0.92 23.47
N LEU A 125 -18.68 1.24 22.30
CA LEU A 125 -18.80 0.25 21.23
C LEU A 125 -17.45 0.12 20.54
N VAL A 126 -16.90 -1.09 20.49
CA VAL A 126 -15.68 -1.39 19.76
C VAL A 126 -16.03 -2.34 18.64
N PHE A 127 -15.53 -2.09 17.44
CA PHE A 127 -15.67 -3.02 16.34
C PHE A 127 -14.44 -3.06 15.46
N GLU A 128 -14.24 -4.22 14.84
CA GLU A 128 -13.16 -4.47 13.89
C GLU A 128 -13.74 -4.84 12.53
N VAL A 129 -13.21 -4.19 11.50
CA VAL A 129 -13.60 -4.37 10.10
C VAL A 129 -12.40 -4.80 9.29
N LEU A 130 -12.51 -5.95 8.62
CA LEU A 130 -11.53 -6.37 7.63
C LEU A 130 -11.89 -5.76 6.28
N ALA A 131 -10.99 -5.01 5.68
CA ALA A 131 -11.18 -4.40 4.37
C ALA A 131 -9.96 -4.59 3.47
N LYS A 132 -10.16 -4.51 2.15
CA LYS A 132 -9.04 -4.40 1.20
C LYS A 132 -8.35 -3.06 1.42
N ARG A 133 -7.02 -3.03 1.37
CA ARG A 133 -6.23 -1.79 1.58
C ARG A 133 -6.64 -0.67 0.62
N LYS A 134 -6.94 -0.99 -0.64
CA LYS A 134 -7.49 -0.03 -1.62
C LYS A 134 -8.80 0.65 -1.20
N ASN A 135 -9.59 0.03 -0.32
CA ASN A 135 -10.86 0.56 0.19
C ASN A 135 -10.70 1.26 1.55
N GLN A 136 -9.47 1.35 2.09
CA GLN A 136 -9.21 1.96 3.41
C GLN A 136 -9.78 3.37 3.51
N LYS A 137 -9.47 4.23 2.52
CA LYS A 137 -9.93 5.61 2.53
C LYS A 137 -11.45 5.69 2.52
N LYS A 138 -12.12 4.92 1.65
CA LYS A 138 -13.58 4.86 1.58
C LYS A 138 -14.22 4.41 2.89
N LEU A 139 -13.65 3.40 3.55
CA LEU A 139 -14.15 2.92 4.85
C LEU A 139 -13.95 3.97 5.95
N TYR A 140 -12.77 4.59 5.98
CA TYR A 140 -12.45 5.67 6.93
C TYR A 140 -13.42 6.86 6.77
N ASP A 141 -13.60 7.34 5.54
CA ASP A 141 -14.48 8.47 5.24
C ASP A 141 -15.92 8.15 5.67
N MET A 142 -16.42 6.94 5.39
CA MET A 142 -17.75 6.48 5.84
C MET A 142 -17.90 6.46 7.36
N ILE A 143 -16.86 6.04 8.10
CA ILE A 143 -16.91 6.00 9.57
C ILE A 143 -16.94 7.42 10.15
N ILE A 144 -16.11 8.32 9.63
CA ILE A 144 -16.04 9.71 10.11
C ILE A 144 -17.30 10.49 9.74
N GLU A 145 -17.92 10.22 8.59
CA GLU A 145 -19.23 10.77 8.22
C GLU A 145 -20.34 10.33 9.18
N LEU A 146 -20.30 9.08 9.67
CA LEU A 146 -21.30 8.56 10.61
C LEU A 146 -21.04 9.00 12.06
N ASP A 147 -19.78 9.08 12.49
CA ASP A 147 -19.39 9.62 13.80
C ASP A 147 -18.02 10.32 13.72
N PRO A 148 -18.00 11.67 13.72
CA PRO A 148 -16.76 12.45 13.68
C PRO A 148 -15.87 12.28 14.92
N LYS A 149 -16.39 11.73 16.02
CA LYS A 149 -15.65 11.48 17.27
C LYS A 149 -15.13 10.04 17.36
N ALA A 150 -15.33 9.22 16.32
CA ALA A 150 -14.84 7.86 16.26
C ALA A 150 -13.31 7.81 16.35
N PHE A 151 -12.79 6.96 17.24
CA PHE A 151 -11.37 6.69 17.31
C PHE A 151 -11.03 5.48 16.43
N VAL A 152 -10.13 5.67 15.46
CA VAL A 152 -9.83 4.67 14.43
C VAL A 152 -8.37 4.27 14.48
N VAL A 153 -8.11 2.96 14.52
CA VAL A 153 -6.77 2.35 14.42
C VAL A 153 -6.74 1.42 13.23
N VAL A 154 -5.71 1.54 12.40
CA VAL A 154 -5.52 0.67 11.22
C VAL A 154 -4.32 -0.24 11.47
N THR A 155 -4.49 -1.53 11.20
CA THR A 155 -3.43 -2.54 11.33
C THR A 155 -3.38 -3.40 10.08
N GLU A 156 -2.17 -3.77 9.64
CA GLU A 156 -1.97 -4.64 8.46
C GLU A 156 -1.74 -6.09 8.90
N PRO A 157 -2.69 -7.02 8.67
CA PRO A 157 -2.46 -8.44 8.94
C PRO A 157 -1.49 -9.05 7.91
N ILE A 158 -0.56 -9.88 8.37
CA ILE A 158 0.41 -10.58 7.52
C ILE A 158 -0.18 -11.86 6.94
N LEU A 159 -0.94 -12.60 7.75
CA LEU A 159 -1.60 -13.85 7.36
C LEU A 159 -3.09 -13.77 7.70
N LEU A 160 -3.92 -14.22 6.77
CA LEU A 160 -5.36 -14.34 6.95
C LEU A 160 -5.76 -15.77 6.62
N HIS A 161 -6.51 -16.39 7.52
CA HIS A 161 -7.02 -17.76 7.35
C HIS A 161 -8.48 -17.81 7.80
N GLY A 162 -9.39 -18.21 6.90
CA GLY A 162 -10.83 -18.22 7.18
C GLY A 162 -11.46 -16.82 7.19
N GLY A 163 -12.60 -16.65 7.89
CA GLY A 163 -13.31 -15.37 8.04
C GLY A 163 -14.41 -15.10 6.99
N PHE A 164 -15.28 -14.13 7.28
CA PHE A 164 -16.30 -13.66 6.34
C PHE A 164 -15.71 -12.59 5.41
N TRP A 165 -15.59 -12.94 4.13
CA TRP A 165 -15.05 -12.06 3.10
C TRP A 165 -16.18 -11.46 2.30
N THR A 166 -16.11 -10.16 2.13
CA THR A 166 -17.09 -9.40 1.38
C THR A 166 -16.92 -9.72 -0.10
N ARG A 167 -17.71 -10.68 -0.62
CA ARG A 167 -17.63 -11.10 -2.02
C ARG A 167 -18.21 -10.05 -3.00
N ARG A 168 -18.67 -8.90 -2.51
CA ARG A 168 -19.21 -7.81 -3.33
C ARG A 168 -18.86 -6.42 -2.78
N THR A 169 -17.88 -5.79 -3.41
CA THR A 169 -17.98 -4.36 -3.78
C THR A 169 -17.83 -4.30 -5.30
N LYS A 170 -18.87 -4.76 -6.00
CA LYS A 170 -19.13 -4.40 -7.40
C LYS A 170 -20.29 -3.41 -7.36
N LYS A 171 -19.96 -2.13 -7.40
CA LYS A 171 -20.69 -1.08 -8.11
C LYS A 171 -19.63 -0.11 -8.60
#